data_AF-A0A7W7SLL3-F1
#
_entry.id   AF-A0A7W7SLL3-F1
#
_cell.length_a   1.000
_cell.length_b   1.000
_cell.length_c   1.000
_cell.angle_alpha   90.00
_cell.angle_beta   90.00
_cell.angle_gamma   90.00
#
_symmetry.space_group_name_H-M   'P 1'
#
loop_
_entity.id
_entity.type
_entity.pdbx_description
1 polymer ?
#
loop_
_entity_poly.entity_id
_entity_poly.type
_entity_poly.pdbx_seq_one_letter_code
_entity_poly.pdbx_strand_id
1 'polypeptide(L)'
;MTDWQPATEVETAMATAVEAGDRDAFLAAFAGGPVLLPVSPEAAAGRAQLAWPTGVFDGLTHVIAFTSPAAIAVCMPGESVSYRLVSLTDVVDSWPDESWWLAVDPGLPIGLRLSTVELRGLPDPAAVEAEATLRDAIIRQDPDLLTAALLKSEIIVPLRPGGSESRDLTDPEFPWWCLPDAAGEPALPVFTSEARLRQALGDHDFVVVSSYQLAESWPDPAWQLSVNPGTALTTTVPGESVLALGNWLGQLRTVVTDAAEDERSRLVAAEQDEPVVPSQRSASWMAEDDDEDDEPDPDVPLTLQMVIPPQYLPSYLDQGYDRAAGLVHAWRGPGRDTPVRLYRRLGLLGEGSPFTQADEWAAVLRWAPDEETPADWGQGKPRMEALVVPDGAGLYRIHRDGSEEPLARFDVGVRRWLPVPPEMDDPPV
;
A
#
# COMPACT_ATOMS: atom_id res chain seq x y z
N MET A 1 35.57 4.75 18.23
CA MET A 1 34.42 5.28 17.50
C MET A 1 34.13 4.28 16.41
N THR A 2 32.95 3.68 16.41
CA THR A 2 32.48 2.77 15.37
C THR A 2 32.46 3.53 14.04
N ASP A 3 33.06 3.00 12.98
CA ASP A 3 33.04 3.56 11.60
C ASP A 3 31.64 3.40 10.95
N TRP A 4 30.58 3.56 11.75
CA TRP A 4 29.20 3.44 11.29
C TRP A 4 28.78 4.72 10.57
N GLN A 5 28.12 4.55 9.42
CA GLN A 5 27.43 5.62 8.70
C GLN A 5 25.98 5.21 8.47
N PRO A 6 25.04 6.18 8.42
CA PRO A 6 23.67 5.93 8.02
C PRO A 6 23.62 5.25 6.65
N ALA A 7 22.87 4.16 6.54
CA ALA A 7 22.64 3.42 5.30
C ALA A 7 21.27 3.76 4.67
N THR A 8 20.33 4.29 5.46
CA THR A 8 18.98 4.66 5.01
C THR A 8 18.66 6.13 5.26
N GLU A 9 17.61 6.63 4.59
CA GLU A 9 17.09 7.98 4.83
C GLU A 9 16.58 8.16 6.27
N VAL A 10 15.97 7.11 6.83
CA VAL A 10 15.52 7.08 8.24
C VAL A 10 16.70 7.24 9.19
N GLU A 11 17.77 6.45 9.01
CA GLU A 11 18.98 6.56 9.84
C GLU A 11 19.66 7.92 9.68
N THR A 12 19.61 8.49 8.47
CA THR A 12 20.15 9.84 8.19
C THR A 12 19.35 10.91 8.93
N ALA A 13 18.02 10.82 8.91
CA ALA A 13 17.14 11.71 9.65
C ALA A 13 17.33 11.57 11.17
N MET A 14 17.45 10.33 11.68
CA MET A 14 17.76 10.07 13.09
C MET A 14 19.13 10.65 13.48
N ALA A 15 20.17 10.45 12.67
CA ALA A 15 21.50 11.01 12.93
C ALA A 15 21.47 12.54 12.95
N THR A 16 20.79 13.17 11.98
CA THR A 16 20.60 14.62 11.92
C THR A 16 19.88 15.15 13.18
N ALA A 17 18.85 14.44 13.65
CA ALA A 17 18.12 14.79 14.86
C ALA A 17 18.98 14.67 16.13
N VAL A 18 19.85 13.65 16.21
CA VAL A 18 20.84 13.52 17.29
C VAL A 18 21.80 14.71 17.29
N GLU A 19 22.33 15.09 16.14
CA GLU A 19 23.24 16.25 16.01
C GLU A 19 22.56 17.58 16.40
N ALA A 20 21.28 17.72 16.08
CA ALA A 20 20.47 18.88 16.46
C ALA A 20 20.02 18.86 17.93
N GLY A 21 20.15 17.72 18.62
CA GLY A 21 19.59 17.53 19.97
C GLY A 21 18.06 17.51 19.99
N ASP A 22 17.42 17.19 18.88
CA ASP A 22 15.97 17.19 18.70
C ASP A 22 15.39 15.78 18.91
N ARG A 23 14.92 15.52 20.13
CA ARG A 23 14.38 14.21 20.52
C ARG A 23 13.08 13.88 19.78
N ASP A 24 12.24 14.87 19.52
CA ASP A 24 10.93 14.66 18.90
C ASP A 24 11.10 14.32 17.42
N ALA A 25 11.99 15.04 16.71
CA ALA A 25 12.36 14.71 15.35
C ALA A 25 13.00 13.32 15.24
N PHE A 26 13.83 12.94 16.22
CA PHE A 26 14.42 11.60 16.27
C PHE A 26 13.36 10.51 16.41
N LEU A 27 12.40 10.67 17.32
CA LEU A 27 11.33 9.69 17.54
C LEU A 27 10.36 9.61 16.36
N ALA A 28 10.06 10.74 15.72
CA ALA A 28 9.25 10.77 14.50
C ALA A 28 9.97 10.06 13.34
N ALA A 29 11.27 10.29 13.16
CA ALA A 29 12.07 9.60 12.15
C ALA A 29 12.08 8.08 12.37
N PHE A 30 12.28 7.64 13.61
CA PHE A 30 12.20 6.21 13.96
C PHE A 30 10.81 5.63 13.72
N ALA A 31 9.74 6.32 14.13
CA ALA A 31 8.37 5.84 13.99
C ALA A 31 7.92 5.69 12.53
N GLY A 32 8.39 6.55 11.63
CA GLY A 32 8.12 6.43 10.19
C GLY A 32 8.99 5.40 9.46
N GLY A 33 9.93 4.75 10.15
CA GLY A 33 10.89 3.82 9.55
C GLY A 33 10.56 2.34 9.76
N PRO A 34 11.20 1.44 8.99
CA PRO A 34 11.06 0.01 9.20
C PRO A 34 11.72 -0.44 10.51
N VAL A 35 11.12 -1.44 11.16
CA VAL A 35 11.72 -2.12 12.32
C VAL A 35 12.10 -3.54 11.93
N LEU A 36 13.37 -3.89 12.11
CA LEU A 36 13.90 -5.23 11.83
C LEU A 36 14.12 -5.98 13.14
N LEU A 37 13.45 -7.11 13.29
CA LEU A 37 13.67 -8.04 14.41
C LEU A 37 14.55 -9.21 13.93
N PRO A 38 15.72 -9.43 14.54
CA PRO A 38 16.48 -10.65 14.34
C PRO A 38 15.64 -11.88 14.73
N VAL A 39 15.65 -12.91 13.90
CA VAL A 39 14.90 -14.14 14.14
C VAL A 39 15.70 -15.36 13.66
N SER A 40 15.23 -16.57 13.99
CA SER A 40 15.81 -17.78 13.40
C SER A 40 15.53 -17.85 11.89
N PRO A 41 16.35 -18.56 11.11
CA PRO A 41 16.10 -18.78 9.68
C PRO A 41 14.73 -19.42 9.39
N GLU A 42 14.24 -20.29 10.27
CA GLU A 42 12.91 -20.90 10.14
C GLU A 42 11.79 -19.88 10.34
N ALA A 43 11.93 -18.97 11.31
CA ALA A 43 10.96 -17.92 11.57
C ALA A 43 10.97 -16.84 10.47
N ALA A 44 12.13 -16.52 9.89
CA ALA A 44 12.24 -15.66 8.71
C ALA A 44 11.55 -16.29 7.48
N ALA A 45 11.67 -17.61 7.31
CA ALA A 45 10.98 -18.35 6.25
C ALA A 45 9.47 -18.62 6.53
N GLY A 46 8.91 -18.06 7.61
CA GLY A 46 7.50 -18.26 7.99
C GLY A 46 7.16 -19.68 8.46
N ARG A 47 8.17 -20.51 8.75
CA ARG A 47 8.01 -21.93 9.15
C ARG A 47 8.02 -22.13 10.66
N ALA A 48 8.26 -21.08 11.44
CA ALA A 48 8.23 -21.09 12.89
C ALA A 48 7.60 -19.78 13.42
N GLN A 49 7.07 -19.84 14.64
CA GLN A 49 6.56 -18.65 15.31
C GLN A 49 7.70 -17.68 15.63
N LEU A 50 7.42 -16.37 15.56
CA LEU A 50 8.37 -15.34 15.92
C LEU A 50 8.68 -15.44 17.42
N ALA A 51 9.92 -15.81 17.75
CA ALA A 51 10.45 -15.63 19.09
C ALA A 51 11.01 -14.21 19.20
N TRP A 52 10.62 -13.48 20.25
CA TRP A 52 11.13 -12.13 20.49
C TRP A 52 12.66 -12.16 20.69
N PRO A 53 13.44 -11.40 19.91
CA PRO A 53 14.89 -11.36 20.05
C PRO A 53 15.25 -10.62 21.33
N THR A 54 15.46 -11.34 22.43
CA THR A 54 15.75 -10.71 23.73
C THR A 54 17.22 -10.80 24.12
N GLY A 55 17.70 -9.75 24.78
CA GLY A 55 18.98 -9.71 25.47
C GLY A 55 18.82 -9.09 26.86
N VAL A 56 19.71 -9.43 27.79
CA VAL A 56 19.70 -8.85 29.14
C VAL A 56 20.81 -7.81 29.24
N PHE A 57 20.43 -6.57 29.58
CA PHE A 57 21.37 -5.47 29.80
C PHE A 57 20.99 -4.75 31.10
N ASP A 58 21.97 -4.52 31.98
CA ASP A 58 21.77 -3.95 33.33
C ASP A 58 20.65 -4.63 34.15
N GLY A 59 20.49 -5.95 33.98
CA GLY A 59 19.48 -6.75 34.67
C GLY A 59 18.06 -6.59 34.13
N LEU A 60 17.87 -5.84 33.04
CA LEU A 60 16.58 -5.66 32.36
C LEU A 60 16.56 -6.44 31.04
N THR A 61 15.43 -7.08 30.77
CA THR A 61 15.18 -7.72 29.47
C THR A 61 14.89 -6.65 28.43
N HIS A 62 15.63 -6.70 27.33
CA HIS A 62 15.44 -5.84 26.18
C HIS A 62 15.09 -6.70 24.96
N VAL A 63 14.06 -6.32 24.22
CA VAL A 63 13.86 -6.74 22.83
C VAL A 63 14.82 -5.96 21.96
N ILE A 64 15.61 -6.64 21.14
CA ILE A 64 16.61 -6.05 20.26
C ILE A 64 16.02 -5.89 18.87
N ALA A 65 16.07 -4.68 18.33
CA ALA A 65 15.63 -4.34 16.99
C ALA A 65 16.68 -3.49 16.26
N PHE A 66 16.54 -3.39 14.95
CA PHE A 66 17.43 -2.62 14.09
C PHE A 66 16.65 -1.79 13.07
N THR A 67 17.24 -0.69 12.63
CA THR A 67 16.65 0.16 11.58
C THR A 67 17.07 -0.28 10.17
N SER A 68 18.15 -1.06 10.04
CA SER A 68 18.62 -1.57 8.74
C SER A 68 19.43 -2.87 8.84
N PRO A 69 19.57 -3.62 7.72
CA PRO A 69 20.51 -4.75 7.64
C PRO A 69 21.98 -4.32 7.83
N ALA A 70 22.32 -3.09 7.45
CA ALA A 70 23.66 -2.53 7.68
C ALA A 70 23.93 -2.31 9.18
N ALA A 71 22.94 -1.83 9.93
CA ALA A 71 23.02 -1.71 11.38
C ALA A 71 23.19 -3.09 12.06
N ILE A 72 22.45 -4.10 11.60
CA ILE A 72 22.62 -5.51 12.02
C ILE A 72 24.07 -5.96 11.82
N ALA A 73 24.63 -5.76 10.61
CA ALA A 73 25.98 -6.22 10.29
C ALA A 73 27.07 -5.55 11.15
N VAL A 74 26.86 -4.29 11.56
CA VAL A 74 27.80 -3.57 12.44
C VAL A 74 27.68 -4.04 13.88
N CYS A 75 26.46 -4.28 14.38
CA CYS A 75 26.23 -4.73 15.76
C CYS A 75 26.51 -6.23 15.96
N MET A 76 26.43 -7.05 14.91
CA MET A 76 26.67 -8.50 14.92
C MET A 76 27.67 -8.90 13.82
N PRO A 77 28.94 -8.51 13.94
CA PRO A 77 29.93 -8.75 12.90
C PRO A 77 30.28 -10.24 12.75
N GLY A 78 30.24 -10.74 11.52
CA GLY A 78 30.60 -12.12 11.20
C GLY A 78 29.47 -13.15 11.39
N GLU A 79 28.27 -12.69 11.75
CA GLU A 79 27.09 -13.53 11.90
C GLU A 79 26.14 -13.35 10.69
N SER A 80 25.65 -14.45 10.13
CA SER A 80 24.54 -14.42 9.18
C SER A 80 23.22 -14.36 9.94
N VAL A 81 22.68 -13.14 10.07
CA VAL A 81 21.47 -12.88 10.85
C VAL A 81 20.25 -12.87 9.92
N SER A 82 19.31 -13.78 10.17
CA SER A 82 17.97 -13.69 9.56
C SER A 82 17.13 -12.67 10.32
N TYR A 83 16.28 -11.91 9.62
CA TYR A 83 15.44 -10.89 10.24
C TYR A 83 14.05 -10.86 9.61
N ARG A 84 13.09 -10.27 10.34
CA ARG A 84 11.77 -9.91 9.82
C ARG A 84 11.57 -8.40 9.87
N LEU A 85 11.03 -7.86 8.79
CA LEU A 85 10.45 -6.52 8.76
C LEU A 85 9.11 -6.57 9.50
N VAL A 86 8.93 -5.70 10.49
CA VAL A 86 7.67 -5.54 11.22
C VAL A 86 7.31 -4.06 11.29
N SER A 87 6.01 -3.76 11.35
CA SER A 87 5.57 -2.40 11.64
C SER A 87 5.73 -2.10 13.13
N LEU A 88 5.93 -0.83 13.47
CA LEU A 88 6.00 -0.41 14.86
C LEU A 88 4.67 -0.66 15.59
N THR A 89 3.54 -0.53 14.89
CA THR A 89 2.20 -0.85 15.40
C THR A 89 2.08 -2.31 15.79
N ASP A 90 2.51 -3.24 14.91
CA ASP A 90 2.50 -4.68 15.22
C ASP A 90 3.36 -5.00 16.45
N VAL A 91 4.50 -4.32 16.58
CA VAL A 91 5.40 -4.47 17.73
C VAL A 91 4.70 -4.04 19.03
N VAL A 92 4.02 -2.89 19.01
CA VAL A 92 3.27 -2.37 20.16
C VAL A 92 2.10 -3.30 20.53
N ASP A 93 1.34 -3.75 19.54
CA ASP A 93 0.13 -4.56 19.75
C ASP A 93 0.43 -5.97 20.26
N SER A 94 1.56 -6.53 19.84
CA SER A 94 1.99 -7.88 20.23
C SER A 94 3.03 -7.90 21.36
N TRP A 95 3.28 -6.76 22.00
CA TRP A 95 4.37 -6.59 22.96
C TRP A 95 4.30 -7.64 24.09
N PRO A 96 5.39 -8.40 24.34
CA PRO A 96 5.32 -9.63 25.11
C PRO A 96 5.21 -9.42 26.62
N ASP A 97 5.78 -8.34 27.14
CA ASP A 97 5.86 -8.06 28.58
C ASP A 97 6.09 -6.57 28.83
N GLU A 98 5.24 -5.97 29.66
CA GLU A 98 5.28 -4.55 30.03
C GLU A 98 6.59 -4.12 30.71
N SER A 99 7.29 -5.03 31.36
CA SER A 99 8.54 -4.78 32.06
C SER A 99 9.77 -4.78 31.15
N TRP A 100 9.61 -5.24 29.91
CA TRP A 100 10.71 -5.31 28.94
C TRP A 100 10.88 -3.97 28.21
N TRP A 101 12.10 -3.74 27.75
CA TRP A 101 12.49 -2.53 27.05
C TRP A 101 12.71 -2.82 25.57
N LEU A 102 12.51 -1.85 24.68
CA LEU A 102 13.00 -1.93 23.31
C LEU A 102 14.41 -1.32 23.26
N ALA A 103 15.37 -2.04 22.68
CA ALA A 103 16.68 -1.54 22.32
C ALA A 103 16.82 -1.58 20.79
N VAL A 104 16.91 -0.40 20.18
CA VAL A 104 17.10 -0.25 18.73
C VAL A 104 18.55 0.15 18.48
N ASP A 105 19.20 -0.51 17.51
CA ASP A 105 20.56 -0.19 17.07
C ASP A 105 21.57 -0.08 18.23
N PRO A 106 21.61 -1.06 19.16
CA PRO A 106 22.39 -0.93 20.38
C PRO A 106 23.88 -0.74 20.08
N GLY A 107 24.44 0.35 20.59
CA GLY A 107 25.85 0.70 20.44
C GLY A 107 26.18 1.55 19.20
N LEU A 108 25.19 1.87 18.37
CA LEU A 108 25.33 2.84 17.28
C LEU A 108 25.07 4.28 17.77
N PRO A 109 25.57 5.31 17.06
CA PRO A 109 25.29 6.71 17.39
C PRO A 109 23.80 7.08 17.41
N ILE A 110 22.98 6.35 16.64
CA ILE A 110 21.51 6.48 16.61
C ILE A 110 20.79 5.48 17.53
N GLY A 111 21.52 4.83 18.44
CA GLY A 111 20.97 3.83 19.33
C GLY A 111 19.91 4.40 20.27
N LEU A 112 18.82 3.65 20.45
CA LEU A 112 17.65 4.07 21.20
C LEU A 112 17.25 3.00 22.22
N ARG A 113 16.84 3.43 23.41
CA ARG A 113 16.13 2.58 24.37
C ARG A 113 14.79 3.21 24.73
N LEU A 114 13.74 2.40 24.72
CA LEU A 114 12.38 2.81 25.08
C LEU A 114 11.80 1.82 26.09
N SER A 115 11.23 2.34 27.17
CA SER A 115 10.29 1.59 27.99
C SER A 115 8.98 1.37 27.22
N THR A 116 8.15 0.42 27.67
CA THR A 116 6.84 0.18 27.04
C THR A 116 5.94 1.43 27.03
N VAL A 117 6.06 2.30 28.04
CA VAL A 117 5.31 3.58 28.10
C VAL A 117 5.78 4.53 26.99
N GLU A 118 7.09 4.67 26.79
CA GLU A 118 7.63 5.53 25.73
C GLU A 118 7.37 4.93 24.35
N LEU A 119 7.44 3.61 24.21
CA LEU A 119 7.14 2.89 22.96
C LEU A 119 5.69 3.13 22.52
N ARG A 120 4.72 3.10 23.45
CA ARG A 120 3.31 3.44 23.18
C ARG A 120 3.06 4.93 22.98
N GLY A 121 3.97 5.78 23.46
CA GLY A 121 3.91 7.22 23.26
C GLY A 121 4.57 7.69 21.97
N LEU A 122 5.08 6.79 21.13
CA LEU A 122 5.65 7.16 19.84
C LEU A 122 4.58 7.75 18.92
N PRO A 123 4.96 8.68 18.01
CA PRO A 123 4.07 9.14 16.96
C PRO A 123 3.54 7.97 16.13
N ASP A 124 2.27 8.02 15.73
CA ASP A 124 1.70 7.05 14.80
C ASP A 124 2.46 7.09 13.45
N PRO A 125 3.00 5.95 12.96
CA PRO A 125 3.66 5.88 11.67
C PRO A 125 2.83 6.45 10.50
N ALA A 126 1.52 6.20 10.49
CA ALA A 126 0.64 6.70 9.43
C ALA A 126 0.54 8.23 9.47
N ALA A 127 0.48 8.81 10.67
CA ALA A 127 0.52 10.25 10.86
C ALA A 127 1.87 10.86 10.45
N VAL A 128 2.99 10.18 10.72
CA VAL A 128 4.33 10.61 10.29
C VAL A 128 4.43 10.63 8.76
N GLU A 129 3.96 9.59 8.08
CA GLU A 129 3.94 9.51 6.62
C GLU A 129 3.02 10.57 5.99
N ALA A 130 1.82 10.75 6.57
CA ALA A 130 0.89 11.79 6.16
C ALA A 130 1.53 13.19 6.28
N GLU A 131 2.20 13.47 7.40
CA GLU A 131 2.91 14.73 7.61
C GLU A 131 4.09 14.92 6.64
N ALA A 132 4.82 13.86 6.30
CA ALA A 132 5.90 13.92 5.32
C ALA A 132 5.37 14.27 3.92
N THR A 133 4.28 13.61 3.51
CA THR A 133 3.61 13.87 2.23
C THR A 133 3.06 15.29 2.18
N LEU A 134 2.42 15.74 3.27
CA LEU A 134 1.92 17.12 3.38
C LEU A 134 3.05 18.15 3.30
N ARG A 135 4.17 17.91 4.01
CA ARG A 135 5.34 18.78 3.99
C ARG A 135 5.90 18.91 2.58
N ASP A 136 6.07 17.80 1.89
CA ASP A 136 6.58 17.76 0.52
C ASP A 136 5.69 18.56 -0.45
N ALA A 137 4.37 18.40 -0.33
CA ALA A 137 3.40 19.19 -1.11
C ALA A 137 3.50 20.70 -0.82
N ILE A 138 3.61 21.10 0.45
CA ILE A 138 3.76 22.50 0.86
C ILE A 138 5.08 23.09 0.32
N ILE A 139 6.19 22.36 0.45
CA ILE A 139 7.50 22.80 -0.03
C ILE A 139 7.48 22.99 -1.55
N ARG A 140 6.87 22.06 -2.29
CA ARG A 140 6.74 22.14 -3.74
C ARG A 140 5.70 23.15 -4.22
N GLN A 141 4.85 23.64 -3.32
CA GLN A 141 3.69 24.50 -3.63
C GLN A 141 2.78 23.86 -4.69
N ASP A 142 2.62 22.55 -4.62
CA ASP A 142 1.86 21.77 -5.60
C ASP A 142 0.45 21.47 -5.04
N PRO A 143 -0.60 22.07 -5.62
CA PRO A 143 -1.97 21.90 -5.13
C PRO A 143 -2.51 20.49 -5.34
N ASP A 144 -2.04 19.77 -6.35
CA ASP A 144 -2.49 18.40 -6.64
C ASP A 144 -1.86 17.43 -5.63
N LEU A 145 -0.57 17.60 -5.32
CA LEU A 145 0.08 16.84 -4.24
C LEU A 145 -0.53 17.15 -2.87
N LEU A 146 -0.88 18.41 -2.61
CA LEU A 146 -1.54 18.80 -1.36
C LEU A 146 -2.91 18.11 -1.24
N THR A 147 -3.71 18.14 -2.31
CA THR A 147 -5.02 17.48 -2.34
C THR A 147 -4.87 15.97 -2.14
N ALA A 148 -3.93 15.33 -2.84
CA ALA A 148 -3.66 13.91 -2.70
C ALA A 148 -3.19 13.53 -1.29
N ALA A 149 -2.36 14.36 -0.65
CA ALA A 149 -1.92 14.16 0.72
C ALA A 149 -3.12 14.21 1.69
N LEU A 150 -3.95 15.24 1.57
CA LEU A 150 -5.14 15.42 2.41
C LEU A 150 -6.17 14.30 2.23
N LEU A 151 -6.35 13.77 1.01
CA LEU A 151 -7.26 12.65 0.73
C LEU A 151 -6.84 11.33 1.36
N LYS A 152 -5.53 11.12 1.55
CA LYS A 152 -4.98 9.91 2.18
C LYS A 152 -4.91 9.99 3.70
N SER A 153 -5.13 11.17 4.26
CA SER A 153 -4.96 11.43 5.69
C SER A 153 -6.31 11.39 6.40
N GLU A 154 -6.33 10.84 7.61
CA GLU A 154 -7.42 11.13 8.54
C GLU A 154 -7.29 12.59 9.02
N ILE A 155 -8.43 13.25 9.13
CA ILE A 155 -8.51 14.66 9.50
C ILE A 155 -9.14 14.76 10.89
N ILE A 156 -8.44 15.43 11.79
CA ILE A 156 -8.90 15.72 13.13
C ILE A 156 -9.54 17.11 13.14
N VAL A 157 -10.82 17.15 13.48
CA VAL A 157 -11.60 18.39 13.59
C VAL A 157 -11.82 18.69 15.07
N PRO A 158 -11.25 19.79 15.60
CA PRO A 158 -11.47 20.21 16.98
C PRO A 158 -12.91 20.72 17.17
N LEU A 159 -13.49 20.47 18.34
CA LEU A 159 -14.86 20.87 18.66
C LEU A 159 -14.91 22.18 19.44
N ARG A 160 -15.88 23.03 19.14
CA ARG A 160 -16.04 24.31 19.83
C ARG A 160 -16.20 24.09 21.34
N PRO A 161 -15.34 24.70 22.19
CA PRO A 161 -15.50 24.63 23.65
C PRO A 161 -16.89 25.10 24.09
N GLY A 162 -17.56 24.30 24.92
CA GLY A 162 -18.91 24.59 25.43
C GLY A 162 -20.03 24.52 24.37
N GLY A 163 -19.76 23.92 23.21
CA GLY A 163 -20.77 23.59 22.20
C GLY A 163 -21.60 22.34 22.57
N SER A 164 -22.41 21.87 21.61
CA SER A 164 -23.14 20.61 21.71
C SER A 164 -22.18 19.42 21.91
N GLU A 165 -22.68 18.33 22.50
CA GLU A 165 -21.91 17.07 22.64
C GLU A 165 -21.90 16.24 21.35
N SER A 166 -22.61 16.68 20.30
CA SER A 166 -22.71 15.96 19.03
C SER A 166 -21.34 15.72 18.39
N ARG A 167 -21.16 14.49 17.89
CA ARG A 167 -19.95 14.02 17.19
C ARG A 167 -20.23 13.64 15.74
N ASP A 168 -21.46 13.82 15.28
CA ASP A 168 -21.90 13.54 13.92
C ASP A 168 -21.89 14.85 13.12
N LEU A 169 -21.06 14.93 12.07
CA LEU A 169 -20.94 16.11 11.24
C LEU A 169 -22.24 16.46 10.49
N THR A 170 -23.17 15.51 10.35
CA THR A 170 -24.47 15.74 9.70
C THR A 170 -25.51 16.36 10.64
N ASP A 171 -25.23 16.39 11.95
CA ASP A 171 -26.09 17.03 12.93
C ASP A 171 -26.05 18.56 12.77
N PRO A 172 -27.20 19.23 12.56
CA PRO A 172 -27.26 20.69 12.50
C PRO A 172 -26.74 21.39 13.77
N GLU A 173 -26.72 20.71 14.92
CA GLU A 173 -26.18 21.22 16.19
C GLU A 173 -24.69 20.88 16.37
N PHE A 174 -24.01 20.30 15.38
CA PHE A 174 -22.59 19.97 15.47
C PHE A 174 -21.75 21.21 15.82
N PRO A 175 -20.86 21.14 16.84
CA PRO A 175 -20.18 22.29 17.40
C PRO A 175 -18.97 22.74 16.55
N TRP A 176 -19.20 23.15 15.31
CA TRP A 176 -18.16 23.70 14.42
C TRP A 176 -17.39 24.84 15.09
N TRP A 177 -16.07 24.80 15.01
CA TRP A 177 -15.21 25.82 15.62
C TRP A 177 -14.48 26.66 14.58
N CYS A 178 -15.11 27.77 14.16
CA CYS A 178 -14.48 28.74 13.28
C CYS A 178 -13.51 29.63 14.06
N LEU A 179 -12.29 29.78 13.54
CA LEU A 179 -11.26 30.70 14.01
C LEU A 179 -10.72 31.53 12.84
N PRO A 180 -10.25 32.77 13.06
CA PRO A 180 -9.58 33.51 12.00
C PRO A 180 -8.25 32.82 11.64
N ASP A 181 -7.94 32.72 10.35
CA ASP A 181 -6.65 32.27 9.86
C ASP A 181 -5.56 33.35 10.03
N ALA A 182 -4.36 33.10 9.49
CA ALA A 182 -3.25 34.05 9.54
C ALA A 182 -3.53 35.38 8.80
N ALA A 183 -4.45 35.38 7.83
CA ALA A 183 -4.90 36.57 7.11
C ALA A 183 -6.11 37.25 7.79
N GLY A 184 -6.70 36.63 8.82
CA GLY A 184 -7.88 37.11 9.54
C GLY A 184 -9.20 36.66 8.94
N GLU A 185 -9.17 35.77 7.94
CA GLU A 185 -10.35 35.23 7.27
C GLU A 185 -10.95 34.07 8.09
N PRO A 186 -12.28 33.88 8.07
CA PRO A 186 -12.91 32.79 8.82
C PRO A 186 -12.42 31.44 8.28
N ALA A 187 -11.87 30.60 9.17
CA ALA A 187 -11.35 29.30 8.82
C ALA A 187 -11.73 28.22 9.83
N LEU A 188 -11.90 27.01 9.32
CA LEU A 188 -12.00 25.81 10.12
C LEU A 188 -10.58 25.24 10.33
N PRO A 189 -10.05 25.24 11.57
CA PRO A 189 -8.79 24.58 11.87
C PRO A 189 -8.98 23.07 11.83
N VAL A 190 -8.07 22.36 11.16
CA VAL A 190 -8.01 20.90 11.18
C VAL A 190 -6.58 20.43 11.38
N PHE A 191 -6.41 19.20 11.84
CA PHE A 191 -5.09 18.62 12.13
C PHE A 191 -4.93 17.25 11.48
N THR A 192 -3.72 16.93 11.04
CA THR A 192 -3.39 15.61 10.48
C THR A 192 -3.00 14.59 11.54
N SER A 193 -2.83 15.04 12.79
CA SER A 193 -2.51 14.17 13.92
C SER A 193 -2.91 14.82 15.24
N GLU A 194 -3.18 13.99 16.24
CA GLU A 194 -3.56 14.46 17.57
C GLU A 194 -2.40 15.21 18.24
N ALA A 195 -1.16 14.81 17.93
CA ALA A 195 0.03 15.52 18.36
C ALA A 195 0.04 16.98 17.88
N ARG A 196 -0.35 17.24 16.62
CA ARG A 196 -0.44 18.61 16.08
C ARG A 196 -1.58 19.40 16.70
N LEU A 197 -2.74 18.77 16.92
CA LEU A 197 -3.84 19.39 17.64
C LEU A 197 -3.39 19.81 19.05
N ARG A 198 -2.74 18.91 19.79
CA ARG A 198 -2.26 19.20 21.15
C ARG A 198 -1.16 20.25 21.16
N GLN A 199 -0.28 20.27 20.17
CA GLN A 199 0.74 21.31 20.03
C GLN A 199 0.09 22.70 19.87
N ALA A 200 -0.96 22.82 19.07
CA ALA A 200 -1.60 24.09 18.77
C ALA A 200 -2.62 24.53 19.84
N LEU A 201 -3.39 23.59 20.38
CA LEU A 201 -4.59 23.87 21.19
C LEU A 201 -4.53 23.27 22.61
N GLY A 202 -3.53 22.44 22.91
CA GLY A 202 -3.44 21.71 24.18
C GLY A 202 -4.47 20.57 24.27
N ASP A 203 -4.94 20.30 25.49
CA ASP A 203 -5.98 19.30 25.70
C ASP A 203 -7.32 19.83 25.20
N HIS A 204 -7.87 19.16 24.19
CA HIS A 204 -9.02 19.68 23.46
C HIS A 204 -9.81 18.54 22.81
N ASP A 205 -11.14 18.64 22.84
CA ASP A 205 -12.04 17.67 22.26
C ASP A 205 -12.00 17.72 20.74
N PHE A 206 -12.07 16.56 20.10
CA PHE A 206 -12.05 16.45 18.64
C PHE A 206 -12.90 15.28 18.14
N VAL A 207 -13.06 15.22 16.82
CA VAL A 207 -13.51 14.05 16.07
C VAL A 207 -12.52 13.74 14.95
N VAL A 208 -12.37 12.47 14.61
CA VAL A 208 -11.56 12.01 13.48
C VAL A 208 -12.51 11.70 12.33
N VAL A 209 -12.26 12.29 11.16
CA VAL A 209 -13.08 12.14 9.97
C VAL A 209 -12.21 11.97 8.74
N SER A 210 -12.77 11.36 7.70
CA SER A 210 -12.16 11.43 6.37
C SER A 210 -12.30 12.84 5.77
N SER A 211 -11.39 13.23 4.90
CA SER A 211 -11.48 14.46 4.10
C SER A 211 -12.75 14.49 3.24
N TYR A 212 -13.29 13.34 2.86
CA TYR A 212 -14.57 13.22 2.18
C TYR A 212 -15.76 13.64 3.07
N GLN A 213 -15.87 13.07 4.27
CA GLN A 213 -16.95 13.42 5.21
C GLN A 213 -16.92 14.90 5.58
N LEU A 214 -15.72 15.45 5.75
CA LEU A 214 -15.54 16.88 6.01
C LEU A 214 -16.02 17.74 4.82
N ALA A 215 -15.69 17.34 3.58
CA ALA A 215 -16.09 18.06 2.39
C ALA A 215 -17.61 17.97 2.12
N GLU A 216 -18.26 16.84 2.38
CA GLU A 216 -19.73 16.69 2.24
C GLU A 216 -20.47 17.53 3.29
N SER A 217 -19.97 17.60 4.52
CA SER A 217 -20.59 18.36 5.62
C SER A 217 -20.02 19.76 5.79
N TRP A 218 -19.42 20.35 4.75
CA TRP A 218 -18.74 21.64 4.85
C TRP A 218 -19.70 22.73 5.36
N PRO A 219 -19.42 23.37 6.51
CA PRO A 219 -20.44 24.16 7.23
C PRO A 219 -20.78 25.48 6.56
N ASP A 220 -19.80 26.13 5.93
CA ASP A 220 -19.97 27.44 5.31
C ASP A 220 -18.99 27.59 4.12
N PRO A 221 -19.51 27.83 2.91
CA PRO A 221 -18.68 28.05 1.72
C PRO A 221 -17.68 29.21 1.83
N ALA A 222 -17.95 30.19 2.69
CA ALA A 222 -17.06 31.33 2.91
C ALA A 222 -15.89 30.99 3.84
N TRP A 223 -15.93 29.88 4.56
CA TRP A 223 -14.85 29.49 5.46
C TRP A 223 -13.75 28.79 4.68
N GLN A 224 -12.51 29.08 5.06
CA GLN A 224 -11.33 28.39 4.55
C GLN A 224 -11.04 27.16 5.41
N LEU A 225 -10.32 26.18 4.86
CA LEU A 225 -9.76 25.08 5.63
C LEU A 225 -8.33 25.43 6.02
N SER A 226 -8.06 25.56 7.32
CA SER A 226 -6.71 25.79 7.83
C SER A 226 -6.14 24.48 8.35
N VAL A 227 -5.15 23.91 7.65
CA VAL A 227 -4.52 22.63 8.01
C VAL A 227 -3.32 22.89 8.92
N ASN A 228 -3.28 22.16 10.05
CA ASN A 228 -2.24 22.23 11.09
C ASN A 228 -1.85 23.67 11.52
N PRO A 229 -2.82 24.57 11.80
CA PRO A 229 -2.51 25.96 12.15
C PRO A 229 -1.63 26.05 13.39
N GLY A 230 -0.71 27.03 13.39
CA GLY A 230 0.23 27.22 14.51
C GLY A 230 1.41 26.25 14.49
N THR A 231 1.54 25.42 13.44
CA THR A 231 2.66 24.50 13.24
C THR A 231 3.47 24.87 11.98
N ALA A 232 4.63 24.24 11.81
CA ALA A 232 5.44 24.42 10.60
C ALA A 232 4.78 23.85 9.32
N LEU A 233 3.72 23.03 9.46
CA LEU A 233 2.95 22.46 8.36
C LEU A 233 1.66 23.25 8.09
N THR A 234 1.58 24.51 8.54
CA THR A 234 0.40 25.34 8.32
C THR A 234 0.21 25.60 6.83
N THR A 235 -0.96 25.28 6.30
CA THR A 235 -1.40 25.68 4.97
C THR A 235 -2.91 25.95 4.96
N THR A 236 -3.36 26.80 4.05
CA THR A 236 -4.77 27.16 3.92
C THR A 236 -5.29 26.72 2.57
N VAL A 237 -6.45 26.05 2.56
CA VAL A 237 -7.18 25.64 1.37
C VAL A 237 -8.47 26.47 1.29
N PRO A 238 -8.74 27.16 0.16
CA PRO A 238 -9.98 27.91 -0.02
C PRO A 238 -11.22 27.03 0.12
N GLY A 239 -12.28 27.54 0.76
CA GLY A 239 -13.54 26.80 0.93
C GLY A 239 -14.15 26.31 -0.39
N GLU A 240 -14.01 27.09 -1.45
CA GLU A 240 -14.45 26.68 -2.80
C GLU A 240 -13.72 25.43 -3.32
N SER A 241 -12.44 25.25 -2.95
CA SER A 241 -11.65 24.08 -3.33
C SER A 241 -12.10 22.84 -2.55
N VAL A 242 -12.44 23.01 -1.27
CA VAL A 242 -13.02 21.94 -0.43
C VAL A 242 -14.36 21.48 -1.00
N LEU A 243 -15.23 22.42 -1.37
CA LEU A 243 -16.52 22.11 -2.00
C LEU A 243 -16.37 21.45 -3.37
N ALA A 244 -15.42 21.92 -4.19
CA ALA A 244 -15.12 21.30 -5.47
C ALA A 244 -14.68 19.84 -5.30
N LEU A 245 -13.85 19.57 -4.29
CA LEU A 245 -13.42 18.22 -3.93
C LEU A 245 -14.60 17.35 -3.48
N GLY A 246 -15.46 17.85 -2.59
CA GLY A 246 -16.65 17.14 -2.12
C GLY A 246 -17.61 16.79 -3.27
N ASN A 247 -17.85 17.73 -4.19
CA ASN A 247 -18.68 17.50 -5.38
C ASN A 247 -18.08 16.44 -6.32
N TRP A 248 -16.77 16.49 -6.55
CA TRP A 248 -16.08 15.51 -7.39
C TRP A 248 -16.09 14.11 -6.78
N LEU A 249 -15.78 13.99 -5.48
CA LEU A 249 -15.84 12.72 -4.75
C LEU A 249 -17.27 12.17 -4.69
N GLY A 250 -18.26 13.03 -4.50
CA GLY A 250 -19.68 12.65 -4.52
C GLY A 250 -20.09 12.08 -5.89
N GLN A 251 -19.66 12.71 -6.99
CA GLN A 251 -19.88 12.20 -8.35
C GLN A 251 -19.20 10.83 -8.57
N LEU A 252 -17.96 10.67 -8.11
CA LEU A 252 -17.26 9.38 -8.18
C LEU A 252 -17.99 8.29 -7.37
N ARG A 253 -18.48 8.62 -6.17
CA ARG A 253 -19.27 7.70 -5.36
C ARG A 253 -20.54 7.30 -6.11
N THR A 254 -21.31 8.25 -6.64
CA THR A 254 -22.51 7.94 -7.42
C THR A 254 -22.18 7.00 -8.58
N VAL A 255 -21.12 7.26 -9.34
CA VAL A 255 -20.70 6.38 -10.43
C VAL A 255 -20.34 4.97 -9.94
N VAL A 256 -19.63 4.84 -8.82
CA VAL A 256 -19.24 3.54 -8.24
C VAL A 256 -20.44 2.82 -7.63
N THR A 257 -21.32 3.54 -6.93
CA THR A 257 -22.53 2.99 -6.31
C THR A 257 -23.54 2.58 -7.35
N ASP A 258 -23.79 3.40 -8.38
CA ASP A 258 -24.66 3.07 -9.50
C ASP A 258 -24.10 1.86 -10.25
N ALA A 259 -22.79 1.78 -10.48
CA ALA A 259 -22.17 0.59 -11.07
C ALA A 259 -22.34 -0.67 -10.19
N ALA A 260 -22.23 -0.53 -8.86
CA ALA A 260 -22.43 -1.63 -7.93
C ALA A 260 -23.90 -2.03 -7.77
N GLU A 261 -24.84 -1.09 -7.84
CA GLU A 261 -26.28 -1.33 -7.81
C GLU A 261 -26.78 -1.92 -9.13
N ASP A 262 -26.24 -1.48 -10.27
CA ASP A 262 -26.45 -2.09 -11.58
C ASP A 262 -25.96 -3.54 -11.58
N GLU A 263 -24.79 -3.81 -11.00
CA GLU A 263 -24.26 -5.16 -10.88
C GLU A 263 -25.13 -6.03 -9.96
N ARG A 264 -25.52 -5.53 -8.78
CA ARG A 264 -26.47 -6.22 -7.89
C ARG A 264 -27.83 -6.46 -8.55
N SER A 265 -28.33 -5.50 -9.32
CA SER A 265 -29.60 -5.64 -10.03
C SER A 265 -29.52 -6.68 -11.16
N ARG A 266 -28.37 -6.78 -11.85
CA ARG A 266 -28.12 -7.87 -12.81
C ARG A 266 -28.06 -9.23 -12.15
N LEU A 267 -27.45 -9.33 -10.97
CA LEU A 267 -27.35 -10.57 -10.21
C LEU A 267 -28.70 -11.02 -9.67
N VAL A 268 -29.49 -10.09 -9.11
CA VAL A 268 -30.88 -10.36 -8.67
C VAL A 268 -31.79 -10.71 -9.85
N ALA A 269 -31.62 -10.07 -11.01
CA ALA A 269 -32.34 -10.42 -12.22
C ALA A 269 -31.93 -11.82 -12.74
N ALA A 270 -30.66 -12.20 -12.61
CA ALA A 270 -30.17 -13.54 -12.95
C ALA A 270 -30.65 -14.63 -11.98
N GLU A 271 -30.85 -14.31 -10.69
CA GLU A 271 -31.46 -15.20 -9.69
C GLU A 271 -32.98 -15.38 -9.90
N GLN A 272 -33.68 -14.35 -10.37
CA GLN A 272 -35.13 -14.41 -10.61
C GLN A 272 -35.51 -15.09 -11.94
N ASP A 273 -34.55 -15.24 -12.85
CA ASP A 273 -34.71 -15.93 -14.13
C ASP A 273 -34.15 -17.37 -14.10
N GLU A 274 -34.01 -17.97 -12.90
CA GLU A 274 -33.69 -19.39 -12.76
C GLU A 274 -34.74 -20.23 -13.54
N PRO A 275 -34.34 -20.99 -14.56
CA PRO A 275 -35.24 -21.97 -15.16
C PRO A 275 -35.46 -23.07 -14.12
N VAL A 276 -36.72 -23.34 -13.79
CA VAL A 276 -37.10 -24.51 -12.99
C VAL A 276 -36.64 -25.78 -13.73
N VAL A 277 -35.50 -26.36 -13.33
CA VAL A 277 -35.03 -27.64 -13.87
C VAL A 277 -35.44 -28.78 -12.92
N PRO A 278 -36.02 -29.89 -13.42
CA PRO A 278 -36.53 -30.95 -12.58
C PRO A 278 -35.40 -31.73 -11.87
N SER A 279 -35.75 -32.21 -10.69
CA SER A 279 -34.99 -33.06 -9.78
C SER A 279 -34.00 -34.05 -10.43
N GLN A 280 -32.80 -34.04 -9.86
CA GLN A 280 -31.72 -35.02 -9.94
C GLN A 280 -32.14 -36.43 -10.40
N ARG A 281 -31.47 -36.91 -11.45
CA ARG A 281 -31.18 -38.33 -11.60
C ARG A 281 -29.76 -38.54 -12.14
N SER A 282 -28.99 -39.19 -11.27
CA SER A 282 -27.98 -40.19 -11.59
C SER A 282 -26.64 -39.72 -12.17
N ALA A 283 -25.64 -39.95 -11.32
CA ALA A 283 -24.22 -40.00 -11.60
C ALA A 283 -23.82 -40.75 -12.89
N SER A 284 -22.60 -40.38 -13.31
CA SER A 284 -21.66 -41.10 -14.16
C SER A 284 -21.67 -40.72 -15.63
N TRP A 285 -20.45 -40.71 -16.19
CA TRP A 285 -20.04 -40.58 -17.59
C TRP A 285 -19.79 -39.15 -18.09
N MET A 286 -18.59 -38.65 -17.81
CA MET A 286 -17.55 -38.30 -18.80
C MET A 286 -16.46 -37.50 -18.08
N ALA A 287 -15.59 -38.22 -17.36
CA ALA A 287 -14.19 -37.84 -17.29
C ALA A 287 -13.58 -38.41 -18.56
N GLU A 288 -13.19 -37.55 -19.49
CA GLU A 288 -12.31 -37.82 -20.62
C GLU A 288 -12.03 -36.45 -21.28
N ASP A 289 -10.72 -36.12 -21.36
CA ASP A 289 -10.08 -35.03 -22.12
C ASP A 289 -9.88 -33.65 -21.46
N ASP A 290 -9.07 -33.56 -20.39
CA ASP A 290 -8.23 -32.35 -20.18
C ASP A 290 -7.06 -32.52 -19.16
N ASP A 291 -6.95 -33.67 -18.46
CA ASP A 291 -5.92 -33.89 -17.42
C ASP A 291 -4.51 -34.25 -17.96
N GLU A 292 -4.28 -34.35 -19.28
CA GLU A 292 -2.96 -34.71 -19.85
C GLU A 292 -2.08 -33.50 -20.25
N ASP A 293 -2.59 -32.26 -20.22
CA ASP A 293 -1.89 -31.05 -20.71
C ASP A 293 -1.56 -30.01 -19.61
N ASP A 294 -1.54 -30.43 -18.34
CA ASP A 294 -1.45 -29.52 -17.18
C ASP A 294 -0.03 -29.31 -16.62
N GLU A 295 1.02 -29.70 -17.35
CA GLU A 295 2.43 -29.46 -17.00
C GLU A 295 3.08 -28.45 -17.98
N PRO A 296 3.84 -27.44 -17.50
CA PRO A 296 4.52 -26.48 -18.39
C PRO A 296 5.47 -27.23 -19.32
N ASP A 297 5.59 -26.76 -20.56
CA ASP A 297 6.45 -27.38 -21.56
C ASP A 297 7.90 -27.47 -21.06
N PRO A 298 8.45 -28.69 -20.85
CA PRO A 298 9.77 -28.87 -20.26
C PRO A 298 10.90 -28.38 -21.16
N ASP A 299 10.64 -28.14 -22.45
CA ASP A 299 11.61 -27.66 -23.42
C ASP A 299 11.66 -26.11 -23.51
N VAL A 300 10.80 -25.40 -22.75
CA VAL A 300 10.73 -23.93 -22.72
C VAL A 300 11.40 -23.39 -21.44
N PRO A 301 12.24 -22.34 -21.53
CA PRO A 301 12.82 -21.70 -20.34
C PRO A 301 11.72 -21.23 -19.38
N LEU A 302 11.91 -21.48 -18.09
CA LEU A 302 10.98 -21.04 -17.05
C LEU A 302 10.71 -19.54 -17.21
N THR A 303 9.46 -19.21 -17.49
CA THR A 303 8.98 -17.84 -17.66
C THR A 303 7.81 -17.66 -16.72
N LEU A 304 7.81 -16.57 -15.97
CA LEU A 304 6.71 -16.22 -15.08
C LEU A 304 5.70 -15.35 -15.83
N GLN A 305 4.44 -15.50 -15.46
CA GLN A 305 3.30 -14.82 -16.07
C GLN A 305 2.35 -14.27 -15.00
N MET A 306 1.80 -13.09 -15.25
CA MET A 306 0.73 -12.48 -14.48
C MET A 306 -0.34 -11.91 -15.42
N VAL A 307 -1.61 -12.05 -15.07
CA VAL A 307 -2.72 -11.48 -15.84
C VAL A 307 -2.96 -10.03 -15.41
N ILE A 308 -2.99 -9.12 -16.38
CA ILE A 308 -3.31 -7.71 -16.15
C ILE A 308 -4.79 -7.48 -16.45
N PRO A 309 -5.57 -6.92 -15.51
CA PRO A 309 -6.95 -6.52 -15.78
C PRO A 309 -7.04 -5.59 -17.01
N PRO A 310 -7.95 -5.85 -17.97
CA PRO A 310 -8.03 -5.10 -19.22
C PRO A 310 -8.08 -3.57 -19.04
N GLN A 311 -8.76 -3.10 -17.99
CA GLN A 311 -8.90 -1.68 -17.66
C GLN A 311 -7.59 -0.99 -17.27
N TYR A 312 -6.57 -1.74 -16.83
CA TYR A 312 -5.28 -1.19 -16.43
C TYR A 312 -4.25 -1.20 -17.55
N LEU A 313 -4.51 -1.89 -18.67
CA LEU A 313 -3.59 -1.98 -19.80
C LEU A 313 -3.12 -0.60 -20.32
N PRO A 314 -3.99 0.43 -20.47
CA PRO A 314 -3.55 1.76 -20.93
C PRO A 314 -2.54 2.43 -19.99
N SER A 315 -2.62 2.19 -18.67
CA SER A 315 -1.68 2.77 -17.71
C SER A 315 -0.25 2.30 -17.91
N TYR A 316 -0.05 1.04 -18.34
CA TYR A 316 1.27 0.53 -18.68
C TYR A 316 1.75 1.17 -20.00
N LEU A 317 0.95 1.09 -21.06
CA LEU A 317 1.36 1.51 -22.40
C LEU A 317 1.56 3.02 -22.54
N ASP A 318 0.67 3.84 -21.96
CA ASP A 318 0.63 5.28 -22.21
C ASP A 318 1.32 6.08 -21.10
N GLN A 319 1.34 5.56 -19.86
CA GLN A 319 1.77 6.31 -18.66
C GLN A 319 3.07 5.77 -18.04
N GLY A 320 3.64 4.70 -18.61
CA GLY A 320 4.91 4.15 -18.12
C GLY A 320 4.82 3.48 -16.75
N TYR A 321 3.62 3.02 -16.36
CA TYR A 321 3.41 2.39 -15.06
C TYR A 321 4.27 1.13 -14.92
N ASP A 322 4.99 1.02 -13.80
CA ASP A 322 6.07 0.04 -13.59
C ASP A 322 5.84 -0.85 -12.35
N ARG A 323 4.60 -0.95 -11.88
CA ARG A 323 4.19 -1.84 -10.79
C ARG A 323 3.02 -2.71 -11.23
N ALA A 324 3.04 -3.98 -10.86
CA ALA A 324 1.97 -4.93 -11.17
C ALA A 324 1.61 -5.75 -9.94
N ALA A 325 0.32 -6.06 -9.78
CA ALA A 325 -0.16 -6.94 -8.73
C ALA A 325 -1.19 -7.94 -9.28
N GLY A 326 -1.08 -9.20 -8.88
CA GLY A 326 -1.94 -10.27 -9.39
C GLY A 326 -1.40 -11.67 -9.12
N LEU A 327 -2.06 -12.67 -9.70
CA LEU A 327 -1.67 -14.08 -9.57
C LEU A 327 -0.48 -14.41 -10.49
N VAL A 328 0.70 -14.56 -9.90
CA VAL A 328 1.92 -15.03 -10.56
C VAL A 328 1.88 -16.55 -10.72
N HIS A 329 2.19 -17.02 -11.92
CA HIS A 329 2.23 -18.44 -12.27
C HIS A 329 3.23 -18.71 -13.40
N ALA A 330 3.64 -19.96 -13.59
CA ALA A 330 4.48 -20.35 -14.70
C ALA A 330 3.72 -20.25 -16.03
N TRP A 331 4.36 -19.66 -17.05
CA TRP A 331 3.88 -19.69 -18.42
C TRP A 331 4.01 -21.11 -18.98
N ARG A 332 2.98 -21.56 -19.71
CA ARG A 332 2.89 -22.94 -20.20
C ARG A 332 3.34 -23.14 -21.65
N GLY A 333 3.79 -22.08 -22.32
CA GLY A 333 4.19 -22.11 -23.72
C GLY A 333 3.11 -21.55 -24.67
N PRO A 334 3.48 -21.33 -25.95
CA PRO A 334 2.63 -20.65 -26.93
C PRO A 334 1.41 -21.50 -27.30
N GLY A 335 0.25 -20.84 -27.48
CA GLY A 335 -0.99 -21.48 -27.94
C GLY A 335 -1.67 -22.41 -26.92
N ARG A 336 -1.13 -22.55 -25.71
CA ARG A 336 -1.73 -23.38 -24.63
C ARG A 336 -2.80 -22.64 -23.83
N ASP A 337 -2.83 -21.31 -23.89
CA ASP A 337 -3.80 -20.48 -23.16
C ASP A 337 -4.75 -19.75 -24.11
N THR A 338 -6.00 -19.63 -23.64
CA THR A 338 -7.00 -18.66 -24.14
C THR A 338 -7.47 -17.85 -22.94
N PRO A 339 -8.06 -16.65 -23.10
CA PRO A 339 -8.55 -15.85 -21.98
C PRO A 339 -9.42 -16.66 -21.01
N VAL A 340 -10.41 -17.39 -21.54
CA VAL A 340 -11.33 -18.20 -20.72
C VAL A 340 -10.63 -19.36 -19.99
N ARG A 341 -9.72 -20.08 -20.66
CA ARG A 341 -8.97 -21.18 -20.02
C ARG A 341 -8.05 -20.64 -18.92
N LEU A 342 -7.36 -19.54 -19.19
CA LEU A 342 -6.47 -18.87 -18.25
C LEU A 342 -7.23 -18.40 -17.01
N TYR A 343 -8.36 -17.71 -17.17
CA TYR A 343 -9.15 -17.19 -16.04
C TYR A 343 -9.77 -18.31 -15.19
N ARG A 344 -10.30 -19.37 -15.83
CA ARG A 344 -10.85 -20.54 -15.10
C ARG A 344 -9.78 -21.21 -14.25
N ARG A 345 -8.61 -21.45 -14.84
CA ARG A 345 -7.50 -22.13 -14.15
C ARG A 345 -7.00 -21.32 -12.95
N LEU A 346 -6.95 -20.01 -13.08
CA LEU A 346 -6.51 -19.10 -12.01
C LEU A 346 -7.60 -18.76 -11.00
N GLY A 347 -8.84 -19.23 -11.19
CA GLY A 347 -9.97 -18.88 -10.32
C GLY A 347 -10.34 -17.39 -10.40
N LEU A 348 -10.03 -16.74 -11.53
CA LEU A 348 -10.29 -15.32 -11.77
C LEU A 348 -11.71 -15.04 -12.26
N LEU A 349 -12.55 -16.06 -12.43
CA LEU A 349 -13.94 -15.90 -12.83
C LEU A 349 -14.83 -15.99 -11.61
N GLY A 350 -15.61 -14.94 -11.38
CA GLY A 350 -16.51 -14.83 -10.24
C GLY A 350 -17.20 -13.47 -10.24
N GLU A 351 -18.21 -13.34 -9.40
CA GLU A 351 -18.95 -12.09 -9.21
C GLU A 351 -18.00 -10.96 -8.74
N GLY A 352 -18.06 -9.79 -9.40
CA GLY A 352 -17.16 -8.66 -9.13
C GLY A 352 -15.74 -8.80 -9.67
N SER A 353 -15.42 -9.87 -10.42
CA SER A 353 -14.13 -9.99 -11.10
C SER A 353 -14.01 -9.01 -12.28
N PRO A 354 -12.85 -8.38 -12.51
CA PRO A 354 -12.60 -7.62 -13.72
C PRO A 354 -12.40 -8.49 -14.98
N PHE A 355 -12.42 -9.82 -14.84
CA PHE A 355 -12.24 -10.79 -15.92
C PHE A 355 -13.54 -11.52 -16.22
N THR A 356 -13.91 -11.58 -17.49
CA THR A 356 -15.16 -12.24 -17.92
C THR A 356 -14.89 -13.37 -18.90
N GLN A 357 -15.80 -14.35 -18.96
CA GLN A 357 -15.71 -15.40 -19.99
C GLN A 357 -15.97 -14.86 -21.41
N ALA A 358 -16.47 -13.62 -21.53
CA ALA A 358 -16.74 -12.97 -22.80
C ALA A 358 -15.54 -12.17 -23.33
N ASP A 359 -14.47 -12.02 -22.55
CA ASP A 359 -13.31 -11.23 -22.95
C ASP A 359 -12.68 -11.82 -24.22
N GLU A 360 -12.61 -10.99 -25.27
CA GLU A 360 -12.04 -11.38 -26.57
C GLU A 360 -10.52 -11.48 -26.52
N TRP A 361 -9.90 -10.87 -25.51
CA TRP A 361 -8.46 -10.89 -25.29
C TRP A 361 -8.10 -10.74 -23.80
N ALA A 362 -6.92 -11.21 -23.42
CA ALA A 362 -6.33 -11.06 -22.09
C ALA A 362 -4.97 -10.38 -22.20
N ALA A 363 -4.68 -9.38 -21.36
CA ALA A 363 -3.33 -8.85 -21.22
C ALA A 363 -2.54 -9.67 -20.20
N VAL A 364 -1.30 -10.03 -20.54
CA VAL A 364 -0.40 -10.75 -19.64
C VAL A 364 0.98 -10.10 -19.61
N LEU A 365 1.54 -10.00 -18.41
CA LEU A 365 2.92 -9.61 -18.16
C LEU A 365 3.78 -10.87 -18.05
N ARG A 366 4.92 -10.91 -18.75
CA ARG A 366 5.86 -12.05 -18.72
C ARG A 366 7.29 -11.60 -18.47
N TRP A 367 8.02 -12.35 -17.65
CA TRP A 367 9.43 -12.10 -17.36
C TRP A 367 10.18 -13.40 -17.04
N ALA A 368 11.49 -13.38 -17.23
CA ALA A 368 12.35 -14.46 -16.77
C ALA A 368 12.60 -14.32 -15.26
N PRO A 369 12.62 -15.41 -14.48
CA PRO A 369 13.04 -15.38 -13.10
C PRO A 369 14.51 -14.94 -13.01
N ASP A 370 14.82 -14.15 -11.99
CA ASP A 370 16.18 -13.75 -11.63
C ASP A 370 16.69 -14.53 -10.40
N GLU A 371 17.87 -14.18 -9.90
CA GLU A 371 18.46 -14.82 -8.71
C GLU A 371 17.65 -14.59 -7.42
N GLU A 372 16.82 -13.54 -7.38
CA GLU A 372 15.98 -13.19 -6.24
C GLU A 372 14.58 -13.83 -6.31
N THR A 373 14.21 -14.35 -7.48
CA THR A 373 12.91 -14.99 -7.71
C THR A 373 12.81 -16.32 -6.95
N PRO A 374 11.82 -16.49 -6.05
CA PRO A 374 11.67 -17.73 -5.30
C PRO A 374 11.48 -18.95 -6.21
N ALA A 375 12.26 -20.01 -5.97
CA ALA A 375 12.25 -21.22 -6.80
C ALA A 375 10.88 -21.92 -6.87
N ASP A 376 9.99 -21.67 -5.91
CA ASP A 376 8.64 -22.24 -5.85
C ASP A 376 7.62 -21.51 -6.75
N TRP A 377 7.95 -20.33 -7.30
CA TRP A 377 7.07 -19.61 -8.24
C TRP A 377 6.92 -20.33 -9.59
N GLY A 378 7.91 -21.14 -9.97
CA GLY A 378 7.90 -21.91 -11.23
C GLY A 378 7.31 -23.32 -11.14
N GLN A 379 7.06 -23.85 -9.94
CA GLN A 379 6.66 -25.25 -9.72
C GLN A 379 5.44 -25.41 -8.79
N GLY A 380 4.77 -24.31 -8.46
CA GLY A 380 3.69 -24.25 -7.46
C GLY A 380 2.35 -23.72 -7.99
N LYS A 381 1.37 -23.65 -7.08
CA LYS A 381 0.07 -23.01 -7.36
C LYS A 381 0.25 -21.49 -7.59
N PRO A 382 -0.63 -20.85 -8.38
CA PRO A 382 -0.61 -19.40 -8.55
C PRO A 382 -0.61 -18.64 -7.22
N ARG A 383 0.17 -17.57 -7.13
CA ARG A 383 0.32 -16.76 -5.91
C ARG A 383 -0.02 -15.30 -6.14
N MET A 384 -0.73 -14.70 -5.18
CA MET A 384 -1.00 -13.27 -5.21
C MET A 384 0.25 -12.50 -4.80
N GLU A 385 0.79 -11.68 -5.69
CA GLU A 385 2.03 -10.94 -5.46
C GLU A 385 1.92 -9.53 -6.03
N ALA A 386 2.71 -8.61 -5.50
CA ALA A 386 2.92 -7.27 -6.05
C ALA A 386 4.41 -7.07 -6.34
N LEU A 387 4.75 -6.67 -7.56
CA LEU A 387 6.14 -6.53 -8.02
C LEU A 387 6.37 -5.20 -8.75
N VAL A 388 7.62 -4.75 -8.72
CA VAL A 388 8.14 -3.75 -9.65
C VAL A 388 8.51 -4.49 -10.93
N VAL A 389 8.05 -4.00 -12.07
CA VAL A 389 8.22 -4.67 -13.37
C VAL A 389 9.72 -4.78 -13.68
N PRO A 390 10.27 -6.00 -13.85
CA PRO A 390 11.69 -6.19 -14.07
C PRO A 390 12.11 -5.74 -15.47
N ASP A 391 13.41 -5.48 -15.63
CA ASP A 391 13.97 -5.09 -16.92
C ASP A 391 13.75 -6.17 -17.98
N GLY A 392 13.35 -5.76 -19.18
CA GLY A 392 13.07 -6.66 -20.28
C GLY A 392 11.74 -7.42 -20.17
N ALA A 393 10.92 -7.19 -19.14
CA ALA A 393 9.59 -7.77 -19.05
C ALA A 393 8.74 -7.42 -20.27
N GLY A 394 8.04 -8.41 -20.83
CA GLY A 394 7.18 -8.23 -22.00
C GLY A 394 5.72 -8.20 -21.62
N LEU A 395 4.96 -7.32 -22.28
CA LEU A 395 3.51 -7.24 -22.20
C LEU A 395 2.91 -7.82 -23.48
N TYR A 396 1.99 -8.77 -23.34
CA TYR A 396 1.40 -9.51 -24.44
C TYR A 396 -0.12 -9.49 -24.35
N ARG A 397 -0.76 -9.60 -25.51
CA ARG A 397 -2.20 -9.83 -25.64
C ARG A 397 -2.44 -11.25 -26.14
N ILE A 398 -3.19 -12.05 -25.38
CA ILE A 398 -3.66 -13.37 -25.79
C ILE A 398 -5.08 -13.19 -26.33
N HIS A 399 -5.32 -13.56 -27.59
CA HIS A 399 -6.63 -13.49 -28.23
C HIS A 399 -7.46 -14.73 -27.96
N ARG A 400 -8.77 -14.65 -28.21
CA ARG A 400 -9.74 -15.74 -27.98
C ARG A 400 -9.39 -17.05 -28.69
N ASP A 401 -8.70 -16.97 -29.83
CA ASP A 401 -8.24 -18.13 -30.62
C ASP A 401 -6.92 -18.73 -30.09
N GLY A 402 -6.33 -18.16 -29.04
CA GLY A 402 -5.05 -18.56 -28.47
C GLY A 402 -3.83 -17.98 -29.17
N SER A 403 -4.02 -17.14 -30.20
CA SER A 403 -2.92 -16.37 -30.79
C SER A 403 -2.44 -15.29 -29.83
N GLU A 404 -1.14 -14.99 -29.87
CA GLU A 404 -0.50 -14.03 -28.97
C GLU A 404 0.13 -12.89 -29.77
N GLU A 405 -0.07 -11.66 -29.29
CA GLU A 405 0.46 -10.43 -29.90
C GLU A 405 1.35 -9.71 -28.87
N PRO A 406 2.64 -9.49 -29.15
CA PRO A 406 3.50 -8.69 -28.29
C PRO A 406 3.13 -7.21 -28.39
N LEU A 407 2.90 -6.55 -27.25
CA LEU A 407 2.50 -5.15 -27.19
C LEU A 407 3.68 -4.22 -26.89
N ALA A 408 4.44 -4.52 -25.85
CA ALA A 408 5.56 -3.69 -25.41
C ALA A 408 6.57 -4.48 -24.57
N ARG A 409 7.78 -3.94 -24.42
CA ARG A 409 8.82 -4.41 -23.51
C ARG A 409 9.23 -3.29 -22.57
N PHE A 410 9.38 -3.59 -21.29
CA PHE A 410 9.79 -2.62 -20.29
C PHE A 410 11.31 -2.42 -20.31
N ASP A 411 11.73 -1.17 -20.31
CA ASP A 411 13.13 -0.75 -20.18
C ASP A 411 13.30 0.02 -18.87
N VAL A 412 14.00 -0.58 -17.91
CA VAL A 412 14.25 0.02 -16.58
C VAL A 412 15.16 1.25 -16.69
N GLY A 413 16.07 1.29 -17.67
CA GLY A 413 17.00 2.40 -17.88
C GLY A 413 16.29 3.72 -18.21
N VAL A 414 15.18 3.64 -18.95
CA VAL A 414 14.32 4.80 -19.25
C VAL A 414 12.98 4.80 -18.52
N ARG A 415 12.69 3.76 -17.72
CA ARG A 415 11.43 3.49 -17.01
C ARG A 415 10.20 3.67 -17.90
N ARG A 416 10.23 3.05 -19.08
CA ARG A 416 9.16 3.15 -20.08
C ARG A 416 8.91 1.82 -20.78
N TRP A 417 7.68 1.68 -21.25
CA TRP A 417 7.29 0.61 -22.16
C TRP A 417 7.64 1.00 -23.59
N LEU A 418 8.54 0.23 -24.19
CA LEU A 418 8.95 0.40 -25.57
C LEU A 418 8.13 -0.53 -26.48
N PRO A 419 7.64 -0.08 -27.63
CA PRO A 419 6.93 -0.95 -28.56
C PRO A 419 7.87 -2.05 -29.04
N VAL A 420 7.34 -3.27 -29.15
CA VAL A 420 8.10 -4.38 -29.74
C VAL A 420 8.19 -4.14 -31.25
N PRO A 421 9.40 -4.06 -31.84
CA PRO A 421 9.51 -3.91 -33.29
C PRO A 421 8.88 -5.13 -33.97
N PRO A 422 8.16 -4.95 -35.10
CA PRO A 422 7.64 -6.09 -35.84
C PRO A 422 8.82 -7.00 -36.21
N GLU A 423 8.69 -8.31 -35.95
CA GLU A 423 9.65 -9.29 -36.44
C GLU A 423 9.80 -9.07 -37.95
N MET A 424 11.00 -8.65 -38.38
CA MET A 424 11.37 -8.87 -39.77
C MET A 424 11.57 -10.38 -39.87
N ASP A 425 10.72 -11.02 -40.67
CA ASP A 425 10.98 -12.35 -41.21
C ASP A 425 12.41 -12.38 -41.75
N ASP A 426 13.34 -12.94 -40.99
CA ASP A 426 14.64 -13.34 -41.53
C ASP A 426 14.40 -14.71 -42.18
N PRO A 427 14.50 -14.83 -43.52
CA PRO A 427 14.35 -16.13 -44.17
C PRO A 427 15.51 -17.04 -43.74
N PRO A 428 15.28 -18.36 -43.65
CA PRO A 428 16.30 -19.28 -43.16
C PRO A 428 17.47 -19.34 -44.16
N VAL A 429 18.69 -19.24 -43.66
CA VAL A 429 19.91 -19.72 -44.35
C VAL A 429 20.73 -20.58 -43.40
#